data_AF-A0A7S3TZX9-F1
#
_entry.id   AF-A0A7S3TZX9-F1
#
_cell.length_a   1.000
_cell.length_b   1.000
_cell.length_c   1.000
_cell.angle_alpha   90.00
_cell.angle_beta   90.00
_cell.angle_gamma   90.00
#
_symmetry.space_group_name_H-M   'P 1'
#
loop_
_entity.id
_entity.type
_entity.pdbx_description
1 polymer ?
#
loop_
_entity_poly.entity_id
_entity_poly.type
_entity_poly.pdbx_seq_one_letter_code
_entity_poly.pdbx_strand_id
1 'polypeptide(L)'
;VAESACAGTMEEARIIAKRIGYPVLVRAAFALGGLGSGFAQNETELDALCTKAFVNSPQVIIDECLRGWKELEYEVMRDSRDNCLVVCNMENIDPMGIHTGESIVVAPSQTLTNDEYNQLRDTAIKVIRHFGIVGEANIQYALDPYSKTYRIVEVNPRLSRSSALASKATGYPLAYIAAKIALGHDLVSLRNQVTR
;
A
#
# COMPACT_ATOMS: atom_id res chain seq x y z
N VAL A 1 -6.19 -6.75 -6.23
CA VAL A 1 -6.11 -5.27 -6.34
C VAL A 1 -7.53 -4.74 -6.44
N ALA A 2 -7.77 -3.51 -5.98
CA ALA A 2 -9.09 -2.88 -6.09
C ALA A 2 -9.54 -2.79 -7.56
N GLU A 3 -10.83 -2.94 -7.84
CA GLU A 3 -11.31 -2.65 -9.20
C GLU A 3 -11.08 -1.17 -9.50
N SER A 4 -10.43 -0.88 -10.62
CA SER A 4 -10.10 0.50 -11.00
C SER A 4 -10.01 0.68 -12.51
N ALA A 5 -10.21 1.91 -12.97
CA ALA A 5 -9.91 2.29 -14.34
C ALA A 5 -9.59 3.78 -14.48
N CYS A 6 -8.84 4.11 -15.52
CA CYS A 6 -8.49 5.48 -15.87
C CYS A 6 -9.57 6.10 -16.76
N ALA A 7 -9.87 7.38 -16.53
CA ALA A 7 -10.71 8.22 -17.39
C ALA A 7 -9.95 9.49 -17.79
N GLY A 8 -9.99 9.82 -19.08
CA GLY A 8 -9.53 11.10 -19.62
C GLY A 8 -10.67 12.11 -19.80
N THR A 9 -11.92 11.68 -19.67
CA THR A 9 -13.10 12.56 -19.81
C THR A 9 -14.12 12.32 -18.69
N MET A 10 -15.01 13.29 -18.49
CA MET A 10 -16.11 13.16 -17.52
C MET A 10 -17.03 11.97 -17.84
N GLU A 11 -17.32 11.74 -19.13
CA GLU A 11 -18.22 10.67 -19.55
C GLU A 11 -17.61 9.29 -19.27
N GLU A 12 -16.31 9.13 -19.55
CA GLU A 12 -15.58 7.90 -19.18
C GLU A 12 -15.60 7.67 -17.67
N ALA A 13 -15.39 8.73 -16.87
CA ALA A 13 -15.41 8.63 -15.41
C ALA A 13 -16.77 8.13 -14.89
N ARG A 14 -17.88 8.65 -15.44
CA ARG A 14 -19.25 8.20 -15.09
C ARG A 14 -19.50 6.75 -15.47
N ILE A 15 -19.08 6.33 -16.66
CA ILE A 15 -19.22 4.94 -17.12
C ILE A 15 -18.46 3.99 -16.17
N ILE A 16 -17.22 4.35 -15.81
CA ILE A 16 -16.40 3.54 -14.91
C ILE A 16 -17.03 3.49 -13.51
N ALA A 17 -17.46 4.62 -12.96
CA ALA A 17 -18.07 4.66 -11.63
C ALA A 17 -19.38 3.86 -11.55
N LYS A 18 -20.20 3.88 -12.61
CA LYS A 18 -21.39 3.03 -12.70
C LYS A 18 -21.06 1.54 -12.78
N ARG A 19 -19.98 1.17 -13.46
CA ARG A 19 -19.52 -0.23 -13.54
C ARG A 19 -19.01 -0.73 -12.19
N ILE A 20 -18.16 0.05 -11.52
CA ILE A 20 -17.58 -0.28 -10.21
C ILE A 20 -18.66 -0.26 -9.12
N GLY A 21 -19.59 0.70 -9.19
CA GLY A 21 -20.61 0.94 -8.19
C GLY A 21 -20.16 1.95 -7.12
N TYR A 22 -21.08 2.82 -6.70
CA TYR A 22 -20.81 3.81 -5.66
C TYR A 22 -20.86 3.20 -4.24
N PRO A 23 -20.10 3.75 -3.28
CA PRO A 23 -19.16 4.86 -3.43
C PRO A 23 -17.88 4.47 -4.19
N VAL A 24 -17.24 5.46 -4.83
CA VAL A 24 -15.93 5.31 -5.51
C VAL A 24 -14.92 6.32 -4.99
N LEU A 25 -13.63 5.98 -5.08
CA LEU A 25 -12.53 6.92 -4.84
C LEU A 25 -12.06 7.48 -6.19
N VAL A 26 -11.97 8.81 -6.29
CA VAL A 26 -11.38 9.52 -7.42
C VAL A 26 -9.96 9.91 -7.03
N ARG A 27 -8.98 9.64 -7.89
CA ARG A 27 -7.59 10.11 -7.74
C ARG A 27 -7.12 10.81 -9.01
N ALA A 28 -6.47 11.96 -8.88
CA ALA A 28 -5.80 12.58 -10.02
C ALA A 28 -4.53 11.79 -10.37
N ALA A 29 -4.30 11.52 -11.66
CA ALA A 29 -3.03 10.95 -12.10
C ALA A 29 -1.89 11.96 -11.88
N PHE A 30 -0.67 11.46 -11.65
CA PHE A 30 0.54 12.27 -11.42
C PHE A 30 0.48 13.22 -10.21
N ALA A 31 -0.44 13.00 -9.28
CA ALA A 31 -0.52 13.73 -8.02
C ALA A 31 0.05 12.92 -6.86
N LEU A 32 0.67 13.60 -5.89
CA LEU A 32 1.16 13.01 -4.63
C LEU A 32 0.31 13.51 -3.46
N GLY A 33 0.24 12.70 -2.39
CA GLY A 33 -0.40 13.11 -1.12
C GLY A 33 -1.91 13.35 -1.21
N GLY A 34 -2.61 12.69 -2.15
CA GLY A 34 -4.06 12.80 -2.27
C GLY A 34 -4.57 14.12 -2.86
N LEU A 35 -3.71 14.93 -3.48
CA LEU A 35 -4.13 16.18 -4.12
C LEU A 35 -5.15 15.90 -5.24
N GLY A 36 -6.35 16.49 -5.11
CA GLY A 36 -7.45 16.26 -6.06
C GLY A 36 -8.14 14.90 -5.92
N SER A 37 -7.83 14.13 -4.87
CA SER A 37 -8.52 12.89 -4.55
C SER A 37 -9.72 13.10 -3.63
N GLY A 38 -10.71 12.21 -3.72
CA GLY A 38 -11.90 12.28 -2.88
C GLY A 38 -12.88 11.14 -3.15
N PHE A 39 -13.81 10.95 -2.22
CA PHE A 39 -14.85 9.93 -2.34
C PHE A 39 -16.12 10.53 -2.95
N ALA A 40 -16.69 9.85 -3.94
CA ALA A 40 -18.00 10.17 -4.49
C ALA A 40 -19.01 9.11 -4.06
N GLN A 41 -20.12 9.53 -3.44
CA GLN A 41 -21.25 8.66 -3.09
C GLN A 41 -22.25 8.50 -4.24
N ASN A 42 -22.18 9.37 -5.24
CA ASN A 42 -23.11 9.43 -6.36
C ASN A 42 -22.47 10.18 -7.54
N GLU A 43 -23.20 10.21 -8.67
CA GLU A 43 -22.74 10.84 -9.92
C GLU A 43 -22.51 12.36 -9.78
N THR A 44 -23.33 13.06 -8.99
CA THR A 44 -23.16 14.50 -8.76
C THR A 44 -21.85 14.82 -8.04
N GLU A 45 -21.52 14.04 -7.00
CA GLU A 45 -20.25 14.18 -6.28
C GLU A 45 -19.06 13.78 -7.15
N LEU A 46 -19.21 12.74 -7.98
CA LEU A 46 -18.19 12.34 -8.95
C LEU A 46 -17.87 13.48 -9.92
N ASP A 47 -18.89 14.11 -10.50
CA ASP A 47 -18.73 15.22 -11.44
C ASP A 47 -17.98 16.38 -10.79
N ALA A 48 -18.34 16.72 -9.56
CA ALA A 48 -17.70 17.79 -8.80
C ALA A 48 -16.21 17.49 -8.51
N LEU A 49 -15.88 16.25 -8.16
CA LEU A 49 -14.50 15.83 -7.91
C LEU A 49 -13.67 15.78 -9.20
N CYS A 50 -14.20 15.16 -10.25
CA CYS A 50 -13.54 15.04 -11.54
C CYS A 50 -13.29 16.42 -12.15
N THR A 51 -14.24 17.36 -12.03
CA THR A 51 -14.07 18.73 -12.52
C THR A 51 -12.86 19.40 -11.87
N LYS A 52 -12.67 19.23 -10.56
CA LYS A 52 -11.51 19.77 -9.84
C LYS A 52 -10.21 19.05 -10.22
N ALA A 53 -10.27 17.73 -10.36
CA ALA A 53 -9.10 16.91 -10.69
C ALA A 53 -8.59 17.20 -12.11
N PHE A 54 -9.49 17.35 -13.09
CA PHE A 54 -9.14 17.63 -14.49
C PHE A 54 -8.47 18.99 -14.72
N VAL A 55 -8.59 19.93 -13.77
CA VAL A 55 -7.83 21.20 -13.83
C VAL A 55 -6.32 20.95 -13.70
N ASN A 56 -5.92 19.96 -12.90
CA ASN A 56 -4.53 19.73 -12.54
C ASN A 56 -3.94 18.47 -13.19
N SER A 57 -4.78 17.59 -13.75
CA SER A 57 -4.34 16.35 -14.38
C SER A 57 -5.22 15.99 -15.58
N PRO A 58 -4.63 15.57 -16.72
CA PRO A 58 -5.42 15.15 -17.89
C PRO A 58 -6.14 13.81 -17.68
N GLN A 59 -5.91 13.14 -16.55
CA GLN A 59 -6.45 11.82 -16.27
C GLN A 59 -6.83 11.69 -14.80
N VAL A 60 -7.95 11.03 -14.55
CA VAL A 60 -8.37 10.58 -13.23
C VAL A 60 -8.43 9.07 -13.19
N ILE A 61 -8.19 8.50 -12.01
CA ILE A 61 -8.34 7.08 -11.72
C ILE A 61 -9.54 6.95 -10.80
N ILE A 62 -10.48 6.09 -11.18
CA ILE A 62 -11.65 5.77 -10.36
C ILE A 62 -11.45 4.37 -9.79
N ASP A 63 -11.49 4.26 -8.47
CA ASP A 63 -11.29 3.01 -7.73
C ASP A 63 -12.53 2.61 -6.92
N GLU A 64 -12.70 1.31 -6.73
CA GLU A 64 -13.54 0.72 -5.68
C GLU A 64 -13.26 1.40 -4.34
N CYS A 65 -14.31 1.87 -3.67
CA CYS A 65 -14.16 2.49 -2.36
C CYS A 65 -13.95 1.42 -1.28
N LEU A 66 -12.76 1.39 -0.71
CA LEU A 66 -12.39 0.52 0.40
C LEU A 66 -12.50 1.23 1.75
N ARG A 67 -13.26 2.33 1.83
CA ARG A 67 -13.35 3.16 3.03
C ARG A 67 -13.86 2.33 4.21
N GLY A 68 -13.19 2.44 5.35
CA GLY A 68 -13.54 1.69 6.56
C GLY A 68 -12.92 0.28 6.63
N TRP A 69 -12.25 -0.18 5.57
CA TRP A 69 -11.46 -1.41 5.64
C TRP A 69 -10.22 -1.19 6.51
N LYS A 70 -9.70 -2.26 7.13
CA LYS A 70 -8.44 -2.20 7.87
C LYS A 70 -7.30 -1.91 6.91
N GLU A 71 -6.39 -1.01 7.28
CA GLU A 71 -5.20 -0.70 6.48
C GLU A 71 -3.95 -1.29 7.13
N LEU A 72 -3.23 -2.13 6.38
CA LEU A 72 -2.10 -2.92 6.87
C LEU A 72 -0.89 -2.67 5.97
N GLU A 73 0.30 -2.59 6.59
CA GLU A 73 1.55 -2.38 5.86
C GLU A 73 2.57 -3.46 6.23
N TYR A 74 3.35 -3.90 5.26
CA TYR A 74 4.41 -4.89 5.44
C TYR A 74 5.72 -4.36 4.86
N GLU A 75 6.78 -4.37 5.66
CA GLU A 75 8.14 -4.04 5.23
C GLU A 75 8.84 -5.34 4.85
N VAL A 76 9.17 -5.47 3.57
CA VAL A 76 9.70 -6.69 2.97
C VAL A 76 11.13 -6.44 2.51
N MET A 77 12.00 -7.40 2.79
CA MET A 77 13.38 -7.37 2.34
C MET A 77 13.69 -8.62 1.55
N ARG A 78 14.30 -8.44 0.37
CA ARG A 78 14.67 -9.54 -0.53
C ARG A 78 16.08 -9.34 -1.08
N ASP A 79 16.90 -10.38 -1.06
CA ASP A 79 18.23 -10.37 -1.65
C ASP A 79 18.27 -11.00 -3.06
N SER A 80 19.44 -10.95 -3.70
CA SER A 80 19.67 -11.51 -5.03
C SER A 80 19.73 -13.04 -5.05
N ARG A 81 19.74 -13.71 -3.90
CA ARG A 81 19.67 -15.17 -3.76
C ARG A 81 18.23 -15.65 -3.50
N ASP A 82 17.26 -14.76 -3.62
CA ASP A 82 15.83 -15.00 -3.39
C ASP A 82 15.46 -15.32 -1.93
N ASN A 83 16.34 -15.02 -0.98
CA ASN A 83 15.95 -14.96 0.42
C ASN A 83 15.03 -13.75 0.60
N CYS A 84 13.86 -13.97 1.22
CA CYS A 84 12.85 -12.94 1.38
C CYS A 84 12.26 -13.01 2.78
N LEU A 85 12.25 -11.89 3.49
CA LEU A 85 11.71 -11.77 4.84
C LEU A 85 10.73 -10.60 4.93
N VAL A 86 9.72 -10.77 5.76
CA VAL A 86 8.91 -9.67 6.26
C VAL A 86 9.51 -9.26 7.58
N VAL A 87 10.04 -8.03 7.65
CA VAL A 87 10.79 -7.53 8.82
C VAL A 87 9.84 -6.95 9.85
N CYS A 88 8.83 -6.22 9.39
CA CYS A 88 7.84 -5.59 10.24
C CYS A 88 6.50 -5.61 9.53
N ASN A 89 5.43 -5.74 10.31
CA ASN A 89 4.09 -5.50 9.84
C ASN A 89 3.42 -4.48 10.77
N MET A 90 2.57 -3.65 10.19
CA MET A 90 1.95 -2.51 10.85
C MET A 90 0.45 -2.53 10.58
N GLU A 91 -0.32 -2.07 11.56
CA GLU A 91 -1.77 -1.90 11.46
C GLU A 91 -2.11 -0.45 11.76
N ASN A 92 -2.83 0.16 10.83
CA ASN A 92 -3.36 1.51 11.01
C ASN A 92 -4.60 1.43 11.91
N ILE A 93 -4.64 2.24 12.96
CA ILE A 93 -5.82 2.39 13.83
C ILE A 93 -6.91 3.15 13.08
N ASP A 94 -6.51 4.18 12.34
CA ASP A 94 -7.39 4.87 11.41
C ASP A 94 -7.61 3.99 10.17
N PRO A 95 -8.86 3.76 9.73
CA PRO A 95 -9.14 2.85 8.63
C PRO A 95 -8.82 3.48 7.27
N MET A 96 -8.84 2.64 6.23
CA MET A 96 -8.71 3.04 4.83
C MET A 96 -9.55 4.29 4.52
N GLY A 97 -8.91 5.26 3.90
CA GLY A 97 -9.48 6.57 3.55
C GLY A 97 -8.86 7.74 4.33
N ILE A 98 -8.04 7.45 5.33
CA ILE A 98 -7.08 8.38 5.92
C ILE A 98 -5.69 7.92 5.48
N HIS A 99 -4.85 8.84 5.00
CA HIS A 99 -3.54 8.46 4.46
C HIS A 99 -2.66 7.92 5.59
N THR A 100 -1.96 6.79 5.40
CA THR A 100 -1.03 6.16 6.39
C THR A 100 -0.13 7.15 7.15
N GLY A 101 0.44 8.10 6.41
CA GLY A 101 1.24 9.20 6.96
C GLY A 101 0.56 10.19 7.92
N GLU A 102 -0.76 10.18 8.00
CA GLU A 102 -1.63 10.97 8.90
C GLU A 102 -2.35 10.07 9.91
N SER A 103 -2.35 8.75 9.68
CA SER A 103 -2.94 7.75 10.54
C SER A 103 -2.09 7.48 11.79
N ILE A 104 -2.74 7.11 12.88
CA ILE A 104 -2.08 6.45 14.02
C ILE A 104 -1.81 4.99 13.62
N VAL A 105 -0.56 4.55 13.78
CA VAL A 105 -0.11 3.21 13.36
C VAL A 105 0.56 2.48 14.53
N VAL A 106 0.29 1.18 14.64
CA VAL A 106 0.90 0.29 15.63
C VAL A 106 1.68 -0.84 14.96
N ALA A 107 2.74 -1.30 15.64
CA ALA A 107 3.53 -2.47 15.24
C ALA A 107 3.74 -3.39 16.45
N PRO A 108 3.50 -4.72 16.35
CA PRO A 108 2.96 -5.43 15.18
C PRO A 108 1.44 -5.19 15.00
N SER A 109 0.83 -5.78 13.98
CA SER A 109 -0.65 -5.84 13.88
C SER A 109 -1.27 -6.52 15.10
N GLN A 110 -2.44 -6.06 15.52
CA GLN A 110 -3.13 -6.47 16.74
C GLN A 110 -4.39 -7.31 16.46
N THR A 111 -5.08 -7.07 15.33
CA THR A 111 -6.41 -7.64 15.10
C THR A 111 -6.48 -8.72 14.01
N LEU A 112 -5.32 -9.12 13.48
CA LEU A 112 -5.23 -10.20 12.50
C LEU A 112 -5.24 -11.56 13.19
N THR A 113 -6.04 -12.48 12.67
CA THR A 113 -5.87 -13.90 12.94
C THR A 113 -4.56 -14.39 12.34
N ASN A 114 -4.03 -15.52 12.85
CA ASN A 114 -2.82 -16.13 12.29
C ASN A 114 -2.99 -16.48 10.80
N ASP A 115 -4.18 -16.89 10.38
CA ASP A 115 -4.47 -17.18 8.97
C ASP A 115 -4.36 -15.94 8.09
N GLU A 116 -4.97 -14.82 8.50
CA GLU A 116 -4.93 -13.55 7.77
C GLU A 116 -3.50 -13.01 7.70
N TYR A 117 -2.77 -13.06 8.83
CA TYR A 117 -1.37 -12.66 8.88
C TYR A 117 -0.52 -13.44 7.87
N ASN A 118 -0.60 -14.77 7.88
CA ASN A 118 0.19 -15.60 6.96
C ASN A 118 -0.26 -15.42 5.50
N GLN A 119 -1.56 -15.24 5.25
CA GLN A 119 -2.05 -14.96 3.90
C GLN A 119 -1.48 -13.64 3.33
N LEU A 120 -1.49 -12.56 4.11
CA LEU A 120 -0.95 -11.27 3.69
C LEU A 120 0.58 -11.31 3.59
N ARG A 121 1.26 -12.00 4.52
CA ARG A 121 2.71 -12.22 4.49
C ARG A 121 3.14 -12.96 3.22
N ASP A 122 2.50 -14.07 2.89
CA ASP A 122 2.85 -14.88 1.71
C ASP A 122 2.55 -14.13 0.42
N THR A 123 1.47 -13.33 0.41
CA THR A 123 1.14 -12.44 -0.70
C THR A 123 2.24 -11.39 -0.90
N ALA A 124 2.73 -10.77 0.18
CA ALA A 124 3.80 -9.79 0.12
C ALA A 124 5.05 -10.38 -0.55
N ILE A 125 5.48 -11.56 -0.08
CA ILE A 125 6.65 -12.26 -0.63
C ILE A 125 6.45 -12.57 -2.13
N LYS A 126 5.27 -13.05 -2.54
CA LYS A 126 4.95 -13.35 -3.95
C LYS A 126 5.00 -12.10 -4.81
N VAL A 127 4.44 -10.99 -4.34
CA VAL A 127 4.39 -9.71 -5.07
C VAL A 127 5.79 -9.12 -5.26
N ILE A 128 6.59 -9.07 -4.19
CA ILE A 128 7.97 -8.57 -4.25
C ILE A 128 8.83 -9.43 -5.19
N ARG A 129 8.67 -10.76 -5.16
CA ARG A 129 9.32 -11.66 -6.11
C ARG A 129 8.87 -11.41 -7.55
N HIS A 130 7.57 -11.25 -7.77
CA HIS A 130 7.02 -11.03 -9.10
C HIS A 130 7.56 -9.75 -9.75
N PHE A 131 7.69 -8.67 -8.99
CA PHE A 131 8.30 -7.43 -9.46
C PHE A 131 9.83 -7.47 -9.56
N GLY A 132 10.47 -8.57 -9.15
CA GLY A 132 11.93 -8.71 -9.22
C GLY A 132 12.70 -7.77 -8.28
N ILE A 133 12.05 -7.25 -7.24
CA ILE A 133 12.65 -6.28 -6.31
C ILE A 133 13.79 -6.97 -5.54
N VAL A 134 14.95 -6.30 -5.49
CA VAL A 134 16.13 -6.69 -4.71
C VAL A 134 16.52 -5.48 -3.85
N GLY A 135 16.45 -5.65 -2.53
CA GLY A 135 16.51 -4.56 -1.55
C GLY A 135 15.30 -4.57 -0.62
N GLU A 136 14.72 -3.41 -0.40
CA GLU A 136 13.60 -3.18 0.51
C GLU A 136 12.37 -2.69 -0.27
N ALA A 137 11.18 -3.09 0.17
CA ALA A 137 9.92 -2.54 -0.29
C ALA A 137 8.82 -2.60 0.78
N ASN A 138 8.03 -1.53 0.83
CA ASN A 138 6.79 -1.48 1.58
C ASN A 138 5.62 -1.91 0.68
N ILE A 139 4.73 -2.77 1.20
CA ILE A 139 3.47 -3.15 0.54
C ILE A 139 2.29 -2.86 1.46
N GLN A 140 1.23 -2.29 0.88
CA GLN A 140 0.03 -1.89 1.61
C GLN A 140 -1.20 -2.71 1.19
N TYR A 141 -2.04 -2.99 2.17
CA TYR A 141 -3.26 -3.77 2.02
C TYR A 141 -4.45 -3.06 2.64
N ALA A 142 -5.60 -3.25 2.01
CA ALA A 142 -6.91 -3.05 2.62
C ALA A 142 -7.51 -4.43 2.91
N LEU A 143 -7.89 -4.71 4.16
CA LEU A 143 -8.54 -5.95 4.58
C LEU A 143 -9.95 -5.65 5.10
N ASP A 144 -10.94 -6.38 4.57
CA ASP A 144 -12.33 -6.29 5.02
C ASP A 144 -12.42 -6.73 6.50
N PRO A 145 -12.96 -5.91 7.41
CA PRO A 145 -13.07 -6.26 8.82
C PRO A 145 -14.04 -7.42 9.09
N TYR A 146 -14.91 -7.77 8.14
CA TYR A 146 -15.95 -8.79 8.29
C TYR A 146 -15.69 -10.05 7.46
N SER A 147 -14.63 -10.08 6.64
CA SER A 147 -14.29 -11.24 5.80
C SER A 147 -12.78 -11.36 5.57
N LYS A 148 -12.33 -12.47 4.96
CA LYS A 148 -10.91 -12.64 4.56
C LYS A 148 -10.57 -11.94 3.24
N THR A 149 -11.47 -11.09 2.73
CA THR A 149 -11.28 -10.39 1.47
C THR A 149 -10.30 -9.25 1.66
N TYR A 150 -9.25 -9.21 0.84
CA TYR A 150 -8.30 -8.10 0.86
C TYR A 150 -8.05 -7.56 -0.55
N ARG A 151 -7.47 -6.36 -0.60
CA ARG A 151 -6.93 -5.71 -1.80
C ARG A 151 -5.50 -5.26 -1.52
N ILE A 152 -4.60 -5.47 -2.47
CA ILE A 152 -3.32 -4.76 -2.49
C ILE A 152 -3.62 -3.33 -2.95
N VAL A 153 -3.19 -2.36 -2.16
CA VAL A 153 -3.36 -0.93 -2.43
C VAL A 153 -2.21 -0.44 -3.29
N GLU A 154 -0.98 -0.56 -2.79
CA GLU A 154 0.23 -0.17 -3.53
C GLU A 154 1.47 -0.94 -3.05
N VAL A 155 2.54 -0.83 -3.83
CA VAL A 155 3.88 -1.30 -3.49
C VAL A 155 4.86 -0.17 -3.76
N ASN A 156 5.67 0.16 -2.76
CA ASN A 156 6.73 1.15 -2.84
C ASN A 156 8.08 0.42 -2.92
N PRO A 157 8.71 0.29 -4.11
CA PRO A 157 9.98 -0.44 -4.30
C PRO A 157 11.20 0.39 -3.83
N ARG A 158 11.13 0.94 -2.62
CA ARG A 158 12.13 1.82 -2.02
C ARG A 158 11.89 1.94 -0.52
N LEU A 159 12.91 2.45 0.17
CA LEU A 159 12.78 2.95 1.53
C LEU A 159 11.69 4.01 1.65
N SER A 160 10.95 3.93 2.75
CA SER A 160 9.80 4.78 3.04
C SER A 160 9.86 5.33 4.47
N ARG A 161 8.88 6.19 4.82
CA ARG A 161 8.68 6.62 6.21
C ARG A 161 8.33 5.42 7.10
N SER A 162 7.52 4.50 6.59
CA SER A 162 7.17 3.24 7.24
C SER A 162 8.41 2.35 7.48
N SER A 163 9.37 2.34 6.55
CA SER A 163 10.65 1.63 6.73
C SER A 163 11.50 2.23 7.86
N ALA A 164 11.51 3.56 7.99
CA ALA A 164 12.20 4.23 9.10
C ALA A 164 11.54 3.89 10.45
N LEU A 165 10.20 3.91 10.51
CA LEU A 165 9.43 3.51 11.69
C LEU A 165 9.70 2.05 12.06
N ALA A 166 9.61 1.13 11.09
CA ALA A 166 9.86 -0.29 11.29
C ALA A 166 11.29 -0.57 11.77
N SER A 167 12.28 0.16 11.26
CA SER A 167 13.66 0.04 11.73
C SER A 167 13.80 0.41 13.21
N LYS A 168 13.02 1.39 13.68
CA LYS A 168 12.98 1.78 15.10
C LYS A 168 12.16 0.82 15.95
N ALA A 169 11.03 0.34 15.44
CA ALA A 169 10.15 -0.59 16.15
C ALA A 169 10.80 -1.96 16.37
N THR A 170 11.56 -2.44 15.39
CA THR A 170 12.17 -3.78 15.42
C THR A 170 13.64 -3.79 15.83
N GLY A 171 14.31 -2.64 15.74
CA GLY A 171 15.77 -2.54 15.83
C GLY A 171 16.51 -3.04 14.58
N TYR A 172 15.82 -3.55 13.56
CA TYR A 172 16.43 -4.05 12.33
C TYR A 172 16.73 -2.89 11.38
N PRO A 173 18.00 -2.60 11.03
CA PRO A 173 18.35 -1.39 10.27
C PRO A 173 18.10 -1.58 8.76
N LEU A 174 16.84 -1.46 8.32
CA LEU A 174 16.40 -1.75 6.94
C LEU A 174 17.26 -1.04 5.89
N ALA A 175 17.50 0.27 6.04
CA ALA A 175 18.28 1.04 5.08
C ALA A 175 19.74 0.54 4.94
N TYR A 176 20.35 0.14 6.06
CA TYR A 176 21.71 -0.39 6.06
C TYR A 176 21.78 -1.75 5.36
N ILE A 177 20.83 -2.64 5.67
CA ILE A 177 20.77 -3.98 5.06
C ILE A 177 20.45 -3.87 3.57
N ALA A 178 19.49 -3.03 3.18
CA ALA A 178 19.16 -2.77 1.78
C ALA A 178 20.38 -2.28 0.97
N ALA A 179 21.16 -1.35 1.54
CA ALA A 179 22.39 -0.87 0.91
C ALA A 179 23.44 -1.98 0.74
N LYS A 180 23.56 -2.91 1.71
CA LYS A 180 24.44 -4.08 1.59
C LYS A 180 23.95 -5.07 0.54
N ILE A 181 22.65 -5.33 0.49
CA ILE A 181 22.04 -6.18 -0.55
C ILE A 181 22.31 -5.61 -1.95
N ALA A 182 22.22 -4.29 -2.12
CA ALA A 182 22.54 -3.62 -3.39
C ALA A 182 24.00 -3.80 -3.83
N LEU A 183 24.91 -4.10 -2.90
CA LEU A 183 26.32 -4.42 -3.17
C LEU A 183 26.56 -5.93 -3.37
N GLY A 184 25.50 -6.74 -3.45
CA GLY A 184 25.58 -8.19 -3.66
C GLY A 184 25.75 -9.04 -2.40
N HIS A 185 25.61 -8.46 -1.21
CA HIS A 185 25.52 -9.24 0.02
C HIS A 185 24.17 -9.97 0.11
N ASP A 186 24.17 -11.17 0.68
CA ASP A 186 22.95 -11.91 0.99
C ASP A 186 22.55 -11.78 2.47
N LEU A 187 21.26 -11.93 2.72
CA LEU A 187 20.65 -11.78 4.04
C LEU A 187 21.16 -12.78 5.07
N VAL A 188 21.61 -13.96 4.62
CA VAL A 188 22.17 -15.01 5.49
C VAL A 188 23.55 -14.61 6.00
N SER A 189 24.35 -13.94 5.17
CA SER A 189 25.70 -13.47 5.52
C SER A 189 25.72 -12.23 6.42
N LEU A 190 24.66 -11.41 6.38
CA LEU A 190 24.59 -10.16 7.11
C LEU A 190 24.21 -10.40 8.58
N ARG A 191 25.10 -10.03 9.50
CA ARG A 191 24.83 -10.16 10.94
C ARG A 191 23.80 -9.14 11.41
N ASN A 192 22.84 -9.61 12.22
CA ASN A 192 21.96 -8.72 12.97
C ASN A 192 22.77 -7.95 14.02
N GLN A 193 22.72 -6.61 13.97
CA GLN A 193 23.52 -5.77 14.85
C GLN A 193 22.97 -5.70 16.28
N VAL A 194 21.69 -6.00 16.50
CA VAL A 194 21.03 -5.89 17.80
C VAL A 194 21.23 -7.14 18.66
N THR A 195 21.09 -8.32 18.07
CA THR A 195 21.09 -9.61 18.79
C THR A 195 22.44 -10.32 18.75
N ARG A 196 23.55 -9.57 18.85
CA ARG A 196 24.90 -10.13 18.78
C ARG A 196 25.10 -11.34 19.68
#